data_AF-A0A4U0YGZ2-F1
#
_entry.id   AF-A0A4U0YGZ2-F1
#
_cell.length_a   1.000
_cell.length_b   1.000
_cell.length_c   1.000
_cell.angle_alpha   90.00
_cell.angle_beta   90.00
_cell.angle_gamma   90.00
#
_symmetry.space_group_name_H-M   'P 1'
#
loop_
_entity.id
_entity.type
_entity.pdbx_description
1 polymer ?
#
loop_
_entity_poly.entity_id
_entity_poly.type
_entity_poly.pdbx_seq_one_letter_code
_entity_poly.pdbx_strand_id
1 'polypeptide(L)'
;MSTFAVFGMTRDFAMFEARKKTPTHRFEKDKGGQPRRVELTQDEWEAAVIARAESIMEGARVVQLCRPFDAPQFAKDFVALARRRGECRDMDIRARVPDKSAPPNKRTGKPAMTWKPLAEIGLA
;
A
#
# COMPACT_ATOMS: atom_id res chain seq x y z
N MET A 1 -2.32 -22.74 -10.55
CA MET A 1 -2.14 -22.22 -9.19
C MET A 1 -2.76 -20.84 -9.14
N SER A 2 -3.96 -20.73 -8.58
CA SER A 2 -4.59 -19.44 -8.32
C SER A 2 -3.90 -18.81 -7.12
N THR A 3 -3.36 -17.60 -7.26
CA THR A 3 -2.60 -16.94 -6.19
C THR A 3 -3.47 -15.85 -5.56
N PHE A 4 -3.65 -15.87 -4.25
CA PHE A 4 -4.50 -14.95 -3.48
C PHE A 4 -3.64 -13.95 -2.72
N ALA A 5 -4.02 -12.68 -2.66
CA ALA A 5 -3.31 -11.69 -1.87
C ALA A 5 -4.28 -10.74 -1.18
N VAL A 6 -3.84 -10.19 -0.04
CA VAL A 6 -4.59 -9.19 0.71
C VAL A 6 -4.17 -7.80 0.25
N PHE A 7 -5.15 -7.02 -0.17
CA PHE A 7 -5.01 -5.61 -0.47
C PHE A 7 -5.66 -4.79 0.63
N GLY A 8 -5.08 -3.65 0.95
CA GLY A 8 -5.62 -2.72 1.94
C GLY A 8 -4.61 -1.66 2.33
N MET A 9 -4.87 -1.00 3.45
CA MET A 9 -3.94 -0.06 4.08
C MET A 9 -3.85 -0.36 5.58
N THR A 10 -2.64 -0.35 6.13
CA THR A 10 -2.41 -0.51 7.57
C THR A 10 -1.60 0.67 8.07
N ARG A 11 -1.79 1.04 9.35
CA ARG A 11 -1.03 2.13 9.97
C ARG A 11 0.48 1.88 9.90
N ASP A 12 0.92 0.64 10.13
CA ASP A 12 2.33 0.25 10.02
C ASP A 12 2.90 0.51 8.62
N PHE A 13 2.15 0.14 7.58
CA PHE A 13 2.58 0.39 6.21
C PHE A 13 2.56 1.89 5.87
N ALA A 14 1.54 2.62 6.32
CA ALA A 14 1.44 4.07 6.13
C ALA A 14 2.62 4.80 6.79
N MET A 15 2.99 4.41 8.01
CA MET A 15 4.17 4.94 8.71
C MET A 15 5.47 4.63 7.97
N PHE A 16 5.63 3.40 7.47
CA PHE A 16 6.82 3.02 6.70
C PHE A 16 6.95 3.82 5.40
N GLU A 17 5.86 4.00 4.66
CA GLU A 17 5.81 4.84 3.47
C GLU A 17 6.05 6.32 3.79
N ALA A 18 5.46 6.82 4.87
CA ALA A 18 5.63 8.19 5.32
C ALA A 18 7.11 8.47 5.65
N ARG A 19 7.78 7.58 6.38
CA ARG A 19 9.22 7.69 6.69
C ARG A 19 10.08 7.76 5.44
N LYS A 20 9.77 6.97 4.42
CA LYS A 20 10.51 6.97 3.15
C LYS A 20 10.30 8.24 2.33
N LYS A 21 9.10 8.81 2.38
CA LYS A 21 8.72 9.95 1.53
C LYS A 21 8.90 11.29 2.20
N THR A 22 8.99 11.34 3.52
CA THR A 22 9.13 12.60 4.28
C THR A 22 10.58 13.08 4.20
N PRO A 23 10.83 14.23 3.55
CA PRO A 23 12.16 14.77 3.46
C PRO A 23 12.65 15.21 4.84
N THR A 24 13.95 15.03 5.10
CA THR A 24 14.62 15.47 6.33
C THR A 24 14.99 16.95 6.32
N HIS A 25 14.58 17.69 5.29
CA HIS A 25 14.92 19.09 5.12
C HIS A 25 13.74 19.88 4.58
N ARG A 26 13.66 21.15 4.98
CA ARG A 26 12.73 22.14 4.43
C ARG A 26 13.52 23.26 3.75
N PHE A 27 12.88 23.94 2.81
CA PHE A 27 13.44 25.15 2.21
C PHE A 27 12.75 26.35 2.85
N GLU A 28 13.55 27.21 3.49
CA GLU A 28 13.10 28.49 4.03
C GLU A 28 13.66 29.62 3.19
N LYS A 29 12.94 30.74 3.09
CA LYS A 29 13.47 31.93 2.44
C LYS A 29 14.31 32.69 3.46
N ASP A 30 15.57 32.96 3.12
CA ASP A 30 16.42 33.82 3.95
C ASP A 30 15.94 35.28 3.87
N LYS A 31 16.50 36.19 4.69
CA LYS A 31 16.19 37.64 4.70
C LYS A 31 16.38 38.32 3.34
N GLY A 32 17.16 37.72 2.43
CA GLY A 32 17.36 38.16 1.05
C GLY A 32 16.43 37.48 0.02
N GLY A 33 15.46 36.68 0.44
CA GLY A 33 14.49 36.01 -0.45
C GLY A 33 14.99 34.75 -1.17
N GLN A 34 16.26 34.35 -0.97
CA GLN A 34 16.81 33.12 -1.55
C GLN A 34 16.40 31.87 -0.74
N PRO A 35 16.07 30.74 -1.39
CA PRO A 35 15.73 29.50 -0.71
C PRO A 35 16.99 28.86 -0.09
N ARG A 36 16.99 28.71 1.23
CA ARG A 36 18.00 28.01 2.02
C ARG A 36 17.44 26.69 2.52
N ARG A 37 18.24 25.63 2.39
CA ARG A 37 17.94 24.32 2.96
C ARG A 37 18.22 24.35 4.47
N VAL A 38 17.21 24.02 5.27
CA VAL A 38 17.28 23.86 6.72
C VAL A 38 16.96 22.40 7.04
N GLU A 39 17.84 21.72 7.79
CA GLU A 39 17.59 20.37 8.27
C GLU A 39 16.52 20.41 9.35
N LEU A 40 15.53 19.52 9.26
CA LEU A 40 14.54 19.39 10.32
C LEU A 40 15.21 18.76 11.54
N THR A 41 14.82 19.21 12.71
CA THR A 41 15.12 18.48 13.94
C THR A 41 14.43 17.12 13.91
N GLN A 42 14.93 16.17 14.72
CA GLN A 42 14.36 14.83 14.80
C GLN A 42 12.88 14.87 15.15
N ASP A 43 12.49 15.70 16.13
CA ASP A 43 11.11 15.82 16.61
C ASP A 43 10.18 16.41 15.53
N GLU A 44 10.63 17.44 14.81
CA GLU A 44 9.88 18.02 13.70
C GLU A 44 9.69 17.01 12.55
N TRP A 45 10.71 16.21 12.26
CA TRP A 45 10.63 15.18 11.23
C TRP A 45 9.67 14.06 11.63
N GLU A 46 9.69 13.62 12.89
CA GLU A 46 8.76 12.62 13.40
C GLU A 46 7.31 13.10 13.36
N ALA A 47 7.05 14.36 13.75
CA ALA A 47 5.73 14.97 13.63
C ALA A 47 5.26 15.03 12.17
N ALA A 48 6.14 15.41 11.23
CA ALA A 48 5.83 15.43 9.81
C ALA A 48 5.54 14.03 9.24
N VAL A 49 6.26 13.01 9.71
CA VAL A 49 6.02 11.60 9.35
C VAL A 49 4.65 11.14 9.84
N ILE A 50 4.27 11.46 11.08
CA ILE A 50 2.96 11.09 11.64
C ILE A 50 1.84 11.74 10.84
N ALA A 51 1.90 13.06 10.63
CA ALA A 51 0.90 13.79 9.84
C ALA A 51 0.77 13.23 8.41
N ARG A 52 1.89 12.83 7.80
CA ARG A 52 1.87 12.22 6.47
C ARG A 52 1.31 10.80 6.48
N ALA A 53 1.58 10.02 7.52
CA ALA A 53 1.00 8.70 7.68
C ALA A 53 -0.51 8.77 7.84
N GLU A 54 -1.02 9.75 8.60
CA GLU A 54 -2.45 10.03 8.72
C GLU A 54 -3.07 10.39 7.37
N SER A 55 -2.43 11.28 6.60
CA SER A 55 -2.88 11.61 5.24
C SER A 55 -2.90 10.38 4.29
N ILE A 56 -1.91 9.49 4.41
CA ILE A 56 -1.89 8.21 3.65
C ILE A 56 -3.04 7.29 4.09
N MET A 57 -3.35 7.25 5.39
CA MET A 57 -4.44 6.47 5.96
C MET A 57 -5.82 7.04 5.62
N GLU A 58 -5.94 8.33 5.35
CA GLU A 58 -7.18 8.97 4.91
C GLU A 58 -7.42 8.81 3.40
N GLY A 59 -6.37 8.85 2.58
CA GLY A 59 -6.53 8.79 1.11
C GLY A 59 -6.91 7.40 0.57
N ALA A 60 -7.63 7.30 -0.54
CA ALA A 60 -8.25 6.06 -1.05
C ALA A 60 -7.29 4.95 -1.56
N ARG A 61 -5.97 5.15 -1.52
CA ARG A 61 -5.01 4.18 -2.07
C ARG A 61 -4.98 2.91 -1.23
N VAL A 62 -5.05 1.74 -1.89
CA VAL A 62 -4.79 0.42 -1.29
C VAL A 62 -3.54 -0.20 -1.90
N VAL A 63 -2.81 -0.99 -1.12
CA VAL A 63 -1.60 -1.68 -1.53
C VAL A 63 -1.70 -3.18 -1.26
N GLN A 64 -0.87 -3.96 -1.94
CA GLN A 64 -0.71 -5.37 -1.60
C GLN A 64 0.10 -5.50 -0.30
N LEU A 65 -0.53 -5.98 0.78
CA LEU A 65 0.07 -6.05 2.11
C LEU A 65 0.91 -7.31 2.33
N CYS A 66 0.60 -8.38 1.61
CA CYS A 66 1.25 -9.68 1.78
C CYS A 66 1.76 -10.24 0.45
N ARG A 67 2.67 -11.21 0.53
CA ARG A 67 3.00 -12.03 -0.63
C ARG A 67 1.77 -12.86 -1.04
N PRO A 68 1.66 -13.23 -2.32
CA PRO A 68 0.57 -14.09 -2.76
C PRO A 68 0.63 -15.47 -2.06
N PHE A 69 -0.52 -15.91 -1.55
CA PHE A 69 -0.77 -17.22 -0.96
C PHE A 69 -1.39 -18.17 -1.98
N ASP A 70 -1.21 -19.47 -1.78
CA ASP A 70 -1.78 -20.49 -2.66
C ASP A 70 -3.26 -20.78 -2.38
N ALA A 71 -3.77 -20.41 -1.20
CA ALA A 71 -5.13 -20.70 -0.78
C ALA A 71 -5.81 -19.51 -0.07
N PRO A 72 -7.14 -19.34 -0.22
CA PRO A 72 -7.85 -18.18 0.31
C PRO A 72 -7.95 -18.18 1.84
N GLN A 73 -7.96 -19.35 2.50
CA GLN A 73 -8.01 -19.41 3.97
C GLN A 73 -6.82 -18.72 4.63
N PHE A 74 -5.61 -18.86 4.08
CA PHE A 74 -4.42 -18.18 4.60
C PHE A 74 -4.52 -16.65 4.45
N ALA A 75 -5.15 -16.18 3.37
CA ALA A 75 -5.43 -14.76 3.21
C ALA A 75 -6.48 -14.28 4.23
N LYS A 76 -7.53 -15.07 4.51
CA LYS A 76 -8.52 -14.77 5.56
C LYS A 76 -7.86 -14.67 6.94
N ASP A 77 -6.97 -15.61 7.28
CA ASP A 77 -6.22 -15.60 8.54
C ASP A 77 -5.31 -14.36 8.66
N PHE A 78 -4.65 -13.98 7.55
CA PHE A 78 -3.84 -12.77 7.52
C PHE A 78 -4.67 -11.51 7.79
N VAL A 79 -5.87 -11.39 7.20
CA VAL A 79 -6.77 -10.26 7.48
C VAL A 79 -7.14 -10.25 8.96
N ALA A 80 -7.47 -11.41 9.54
CA ALA A 80 -7.83 -11.51 10.95
C ALA A 80 -6.67 -11.11 11.88
N LEU A 81 -5.43 -11.49 11.56
CA LEU A 81 -4.24 -11.09 12.30
C LEU A 81 -3.94 -9.59 12.17
N ALA A 82 -4.04 -9.05 10.96
CA ALA A 82 -3.81 -7.63 10.72
C ALA A 82 -4.78 -6.76 11.52
N ARG A 83 -6.08 -7.11 11.52
CA ARG A 83 -7.10 -6.40 12.31
C ARG A 83 -6.86 -6.45 13.82
N ARG A 84 -6.25 -7.53 14.34
CA ARG A 84 -5.87 -7.61 15.77
C ARG A 84 -4.65 -6.76 16.10
N ARG A 85 -3.72 -6.62 15.16
CA ARG A 85 -2.46 -5.90 15.37
C ARG A 85 -2.67 -4.39 15.44
N GLY A 86 -3.63 -3.85 14.67
CA GLY A 86 -3.93 -2.44 14.73
C GLY A 86 -4.89 -1.96 13.66
N GLU A 87 -4.89 -0.66 13.42
CA GLU A 87 -5.75 0.02 12.47
C GLU A 87 -5.49 -0.43 11.02
N CYS A 88 -6.53 -0.98 10.41
CA CYS A 88 -6.54 -1.48 9.04
C CYS A 88 -7.76 -0.94 8.31
N ARG A 89 -7.59 -0.57 7.04
CA ARG A 89 -8.64 -0.05 6.16
C ARG A 89 -8.71 -0.84 4.86
N ASP A 90 -9.92 -0.97 4.29
CA ASP A 90 -10.20 -1.56 2.98
C ASP A 90 -9.52 -2.91 2.74
N MET A 91 -9.55 -3.77 3.77
CA MET A 91 -8.95 -5.11 3.70
C MET A 91 -9.80 -6.00 2.78
N ASP A 92 -9.27 -6.27 1.60
CA ASP A 92 -9.91 -7.05 0.54
C ASP A 92 -8.98 -8.16 0.06
N ILE A 93 -9.53 -9.37 -0.13
CA ILE A 93 -8.79 -10.52 -0.65
C ILE A 93 -9.02 -10.56 -2.14
N ARG A 94 -7.94 -10.51 -2.92
CA ARG A 94 -7.99 -10.57 -4.37
C ARG A 94 -7.28 -11.82 -4.87
N ALA A 95 -7.80 -12.44 -5.92
CA ALA A 95 -7.12 -13.54 -6.61
C ALA A 95 -6.55 -13.07 -7.95
N ARG A 96 -5.41 -13.67 -8.31
CA ARG A 96 -4.74 -13.45 -9.58
C ARG A 96 -5.41 -14.34 -10.63
N VAL A 97 -6.08 -13.70 -11.59
CA VAL A 97 -6.83 -14.39 -12.66
C VAL A 97 -6.41 -13.89 -14.04
N PRO A 98 -6.51 -14.71 -15.08
CA PRO A 98 -6.27 -14.26 -16.45
C PRO A 98 -7.33 -13.22 -16.82
N ASP A 99 -6.85 -12.06 -17.25
CA ASP A 99 -7.67 -11.01 -17.83
C ASP A 99 -8.02 -11.42 -19.26
N LYS A 100 -9.32 -11.69 -19.48
CA LYS A 100 -9.85 -12.06 -20.79
C LYS A 100 -9.99 -10.85 -21.72
N SER A 101 -9.96 -9.63 -21.19
CA SER A 101 -10.12 -8.39 -21.97
C SER A 101 -8.79 -7.81 -22.45
N ALA A 102 -7.69 -8.10 -21.77
CA ALA A 102 -6.39 -7.56 -22.10
C ALA A 102 -5.68 -8.41 -23.17
N PRO A 103 -4.99 -7.78 -24.14
CA PRO A 103 -4.23 -8.52 -25.13
C PRO A 103 -3.15 -9.36 -24.43
N PRO A 104 -2.90 -10.60 -24.88
CA PRO A 104 -1.86 -11.44 -24.32
C PRO A 104 -0.49 -10.78 -24.48
N ASN A 105 0.43 -11.12 -23.59
CA ASN A 105 1.76 -10.54 -23.62
C ASN A 105 2.49 -10.95 -24.91
N LYS A 106 2.84 -9.97 -25.76
CA LYS A 106 3.47 -10.18 -27.07
C LYS A 106 4.75 -11.03 -27.03
N ARG A 107 5.49 -11.04 -25.91
CA ARG A 107 6.74 -11.79 -25.76
C ARG A 107 6.53 -13.24 -25.30
N THR A 108 5.49 -13.50 -24.49
CA THR A 108 5.30 -14.81 -23.84
C THR A 108 4.05 -15.55 -24.31
N GLY A 109 3.17 -14.91 -25.08
CA GLY A 109 1.90 -15.47 -25.55
C GLY A 109 0.88 -15.74 -24.45
N LYS A 110 1.24 -15.55 -23.17
CA LYS A 110 0.37 -15.85 -22.03
C LYS A 110 -0.68 -14.75 -21.83
N PRO A 111 -1.89 -15.09 -21.37
CA PRO A 111 -2.90 -14.11 -20.98
C PRO A 111 -2.33 -13.13 -19.95
N ALA A 112 -2.65 -11.85 -20.09
CA ALA A 112 -2.34 -10.87 -19.06
C ALA A 112 -3.07 -11.28 -17.77
N MET A 113 -2.41 -11.15 -16.62
CA MET A 113 -3.01 -11.50 -15.34
C MET A 113 -3.46 -10.22 -14.63
N THR A 114 -4.63 -10.25 -14.01
CA THR A 114 -5.17 -9.15 -13.22
C THR A 114 -5.60 -9.63 -11.84
N TRP A 115 -5.70 -8.70 -10.89
CA TRP A 115 -6.22 -8.98 -9.55
C TRP A 115 -7.71 -8.69 -9.55
N LYS A 116 -8.52 -9.68 -9.17
CA LYS A 116 -9.96 -9.48 -8.97
C LYS A 116 -10.37 -9.81 -7.54
N PRO A 117 -11.30 -9.05 -6.93
CA PRO A 117 -11.87 -9.38 -5.63
C PRO A 117 -12.39 -10.83 -5.58
N LEU A 118 -12.19 -11.50 -4.45
CA LEU A 118 -12.62 -12.89 -4.28
C LEU A 118 -14.13 -13.05 -4.49
N ALA A 119 -14.91 -12.04 -4.09
CA ALA A 119 -16.36 -11.97 -4.29
C ALA A 119 -16.77 -12.05 -5.77
N GLU A 120 -15.99 -11.45 -6.67
CA GLU A 120 -16.27 -11.48 -8.13
C GLU A 120 -15.94 -12.83 -8.78
N ILE A 121 -15.14 -13.67 -8.11
CA ILE A 121 -14.66 -14.95 -8.64
C ILE A 121 -15.57 -16.11 -8.21
N GLY A 122 -16.53 -15.87 -7.31
CA GLY A 122 -17.48 -16.90 -6.86
C GLY A 122 -16.86 -17.96 -5.92
N LEU A 123 -15.76 -17.63 -5.25
CA LEU A 123 -15.04 -18.51 -4.31
C LEU A 123 -15.18 -18.05 -2.85
N ALA A 124 -16.31 -17.43 -2.49
CA ALA A 124 -16.55 -16.84 -1.16
C ALA A 124 -16.58 -17.90 -0.04
#